data_AF-A0A1I4HTP2-F1
#
_entry.id   AF-A0A1I4HTP2-F1
#
_cell.length_a   1.000
_cell.length_b   1.000
_cell.length_c   1.000
_cell.angle_alpha   90.00
_cell.angle_beta   90.00
_cell.angle_gamma   90.00
#
_symmetry.space_group_name_H-M   'P 1'
#
loop_
_entity.id
_entity.type
_entity.pdbx_description
1 polymer ?
#
loop_
_entity_poly.entity_id
_entity_poly.type
_entity_poly.pdbx_seq_one_letter_code
_entity_poly.pdbx_strand_id
1 'polypeptide(L)'
;MMNASQKAEFYEFIQELNDSINDLCIDCHDYYEDEVYSAYDSDEIDEPDTDELGECEYKYLTKLGAVSACKRSLKKMLRIAKKSFKITIKDAISEIKEYFCEELDDYVEYISDFIEDFSDSFDTYEFEDTSLTDKIIPQRKKYFDDLLSDSIINKMKAELSHCISEVLDSYNPELPEDLFSVDSLMNECEFDFDEDDKRYDFELSDACDTVTDALNNRIETIAEELFDEINKRSFEIVSDYTDNLKERLCNLYFENCDDERLSEVEIEHFKAECLIPPEYDDDTDNFIDIFSDQPTSWIVYPWELKN
;
A
#
# COMPACT_ATOMS: atom_id res chain seq x y z
N MET A 1 32.25 33.62 7.30
CA MET A 1 31.51 33.11 8.46
C MET A 1 30.27 33.97 8.65
N MET A 2 29.10 33.37 8.79
CA MET A 2 27.84 34.10 8.95
C MET A 2 27.77 34.78 10.33
N ASN A 3 27.23 36.00 10.38
CA ASN A 3 26.91 36.67 11.62
C ASN A 3 25.58 36.15 12.21
N ALA A 4 25.23 36.54 13.44
CA ALA A 4 24.03 36.03 14.11
C ALA A 4 22.71 36.34 13.36
N SER A 5 22.62 37.49 12.69
CA SER A 5 21.46 37.86 11.86
C SER A 5 21.36 36.94 10.66
N GLN A 6 22.49 36.75 9.96
CA GLN A 6 22.59 35.86 8.80
C GLN A 6 22.28 34.40 9.13
N LYS A 7 22.68 33.94 10.32
CA LYS A 7 22.36 32.59 10.81
C LYS A 7 20.86 32.42 11.06
N ALA A 8 20.19 33.42 11.65
CA ALA A 8 18.76 33.36 11.92
C ALA A 8 17.93 33.33 10.63
N GLU A 9 18.29 34.17 9.66
CA GLU A 9 17.63 34.23 8.36
C GLU A 9 17.82 32.95 7.54
N PHE A 10 19.02 32.37 7.58
CA PHE A 10 19.28 31.10 6.93
C PHE A 10 18.66 29.89 7.67
N TYR A 11 18.41 30.01 8.97
CA TYR A 11 17.65 29.03 9.74
C TYR A 11 16.18 29.01 9.33
N GLU A 12 15.55 30.19 9.20
CA GLU A 12 14.17 30.35 8.70
C GLU A 12 14.00 29.75 7.30
N PHE A 13 14.95 30.03 6.40
CA PHE A 13 15.00 29.41 5.07
C PHE A 13 14.99 27.86 5.10
N ILE A 14 15.76 27.24 6.00
CA ILE A 14 15.77 25.77 6.12
C ILE A 14 14.44 25.24 6.63
N GLN A 15 13.77 25.96 7.53
CA GLN A 15 12.46 25.59 8.04
C GLN A 15 11.39 25.65 6.94
N GLU A 16 11.34 26.73 6.15
CA GLU A 16 10.39 26.84 5.04
C GLU A 16 10.56 25.71 4.01
N LEU A 17 11.81 25.35 3.68
CA LEU A 17 12.07 24.22 2.80
C LEU A 17 11.68 22.87 3.41
N ASN A 18 11.79 22.71 4.73
CA ASN A 18 11.31 21.53 5.42
C ASN A 18 9.78 21.43 5.38
N ASP A 19 9.09 22.55 5.52
CA ASP A 19 7.62 22.59 5.44
C ASP A 19 7.16 22.15 4.04
N SER A 20 7.81 22.63 2.97
CA SER A 20 7.52 22.13 1.61
C SER A 20 7.77 20.62 1.48
N ILE A 21 8.84 20.08 2.06
CA ILE A 21 9.09 18.63 2.05
C ILE A 21 8.02 17.85 2.82
N ASN A 22 7.52 18.41 3.92
CA ASN A 22 6.42 17.81 4.68
C ASN A 22 5.11 17.82 3.91
N ASP A 23 4.83 18.91 3.19
CA ASP A 23 3.65 19.00 2.32
C ASP A 23 3.65 17.82 1.34
N LEU A 24 4.77 17.52 0.65
CA LEU A 24 4.87 16.33 -0.23
C LEU A 24 4.46 15.02 0.45
N CYS A 25 4.91 14.79 1.69
CA CYS A 25 4.57 13.57 2.41
C CYS A 25 3.07 13.47 2.66
N ILE A 26 2.42 14.59 3.01
CA ILE A 26 0.97 14.64 3.24
C ILE A 26 0.23 14.45 1.91
N ASP A 27 0.68 15.16 0.89
CA ASP A 27 0.13 15.14 -0.46
C ASP A 27 0.20 13.75 -1.13
N CYS A 28 1.34 13.06 -1.02
CA CYS A 28 1.50 11.67 -1.49
C CYS A 28 0.67 10.67 -0.68
N HIS A 29 0.43 10.96 0.59
CA HIS A 29 -0.46 10.16 1.43
C HIS A 29 -1.91 10.31 0.94
N ASP A 30 -2.37 11.55 0.74
CA ASP A 30 -3.74 11.88 0.37
C ASP A 30 -4.10 11.41 -1.05
N TYR A 31 -3.14 11.39 -1.99
CA TYR A 31 -3.34 10.87 -3.36
C TYR A 31 -3.94 9.45 -3.38
N TYR A 32 -3.51 8.57 -2.46
CA TYR A 32 -3.98 7.19 -2.41
C TYR A 32 -5.29 7.01 -1.64
N GLU A 33 -5.60 7.88 -0.67
CA GLU A 33 -6.82 7.76 0.13
C GLU A 33 -8.08 8.16 -0.65
N ASP A 34 -8.02 9.21 -1.48
CA ASP A 34 -9.22 9.80 -2.09
C ASP A 34 -9.52 9.32 -3.52
N GLU A 35 -8.53 9.10 -4.38
CA GLU A 35 -8.76 8.83 -5.81
C GLU A 35 -8.72 7.34 -6.18
N VAL A 36 -7.99 6.55 -5.40
CA VAL A 36 -7.52 5.21 -5.81
C VAL A 36 -8.38 4.08 -5.21
N TYR A 37 -8.79 4.19 -3.93
CA TYR A 37 -9.65 3.19 -3.25
C TYR A 37 -10.99 2.94 -3.94
N SER A 38 -11.49 3.90 -4.71
CA SER A 38 -12.79 3.82 -5.40
C SER A 38 -12.77 3.03 -6.71
N ALA A 39 -11.59 2.64 -7.24
CA ALA A 39 -11.45 2.22 -8.63
C ALA A 39 -11.45 0.70 -8.86
N TYR A 40 -11.29 -0.12 -7.81
CA TYR A 40 -11.26 -1.58 -7.97
C TYR A 40 -12.67 -2.18 -7.88
N ASP A 41 -13.19 -2.65 -9.02
CA ASP A 41 -14.41 -3.45 -9.14
C ASP A 41 -13.97 -4.92 -9.27
N SER A 42 -14.05 -5.70 -8.20
CA SER A 42 -13.52 -7.06 -8.19
C SER A 42 -14.34 -8.00 -9.08
N ASP A 43 -13.68 -8.80 -9.92
CA ASP A 43 -14.32 -9.89 -10.66
C ASP A 43 -15.03 -10.89 -9.70
N GLU A 44 -16.29 -11.20 -9.99
CA GLU A 44 -17.08 -12.17 -9.22
C GLU A 44 -16.73 -13.63 -9.61
N ILE A 45 -16.76 -14.54 -8.63
CA ILE A 45 -16.67 -15.97 -8.91
C ILE A 45 -17.97 -16.46 -9.57
N ASP A 46 -17.82 -17.20 -10.68
CA ASP A 46 -18.92 -17.97 -11.27
C ASP A 46 -19.51 -18.95 -10.25
N GLU A 47 -20.82 -18.78 -9.98
CA GLU A 47 -21.57 -19.71 -9.14
C GLU A 47 -21.53 -21.14 -9.73
N PRO A 48 -21.29 -22.18 -8.91
CA PRO A 48 -21.26 -23.56 -9.40
C PRO A 48 -22.62 -24.00 -9.96
N ASP A 49 -22.67 -24.40 -11.24
CA ASP A 49 -23.88 -24.94 -11.86
C ASP A 49 -24.36 -26.21 -11.12
N THR A 50 -25.51 -26.10 -10.46
CA THR A 50 -26.16 -27.16 -9.69
C THR A 50 -26.55 -28.37 -10.55
N ASP A 51 -26.83 -28.16 -11.84
CA ASP A 51 -27.08 -29.24 -12.80
C ASP A 51 -25.81 -30.09 -13.01
N GLU A 52 -24.65 -29.45 -13.09
CA GLU A 52 -23.36 -30.14 -13.21
C GLU A 52 -22.96 -30.86 -11.91
N LEU A 53 -23.52 -30.44 -10.76
CA LEU A 53 -23.34 -31.09 -9.46
C LEU A 53 -24.26 -32.30 -9.26
N GLY A 54 -25.22 -32.49 -10.17
CA GLY A 54 -26.16 -33.61 -10.18
C GLY A 54 -27.40 -33.37 -9.32
N GLU A 55 -27.85 -32.12 -9.19
CA GLU A 55 -29.02 -31.76 -8.39
C GLU A 55 -30.34 -32.14 -9.08
N CYS A 56 -30.51 -31.82 -10.36
CA CYS A 56 -31.80 -32.02 -11.04
C CYS A 56 -32.11 -33.46 -11.49
N GLU A 57 -31.23 -34.45 -11.28
CA GLU A 57 -31.40 -35.80 -11.86
C GLU A 57 -31.63 -36.95 -10.85
N TYR A 58 -31.38 -36.79 -9.55
CA TYR A 58 -31.26 -37.94 -8.66
C TYR A 58 -32.19 -37.91 -7.44
N LYS A 59 -33.46 -38.27 -7.64
CA LYS A 59 -34.35 -38.66 -6.53
C LYS A 59 -33.99 -40.06 -6.01
N TYR A 60 -33.71 -40.19 -4.71
CA TYR A 60 -33.20 -41.43 -4.09
C TYR A 60 -34.27 -42.24 -3.34
N LEU A 61 -34.17 -43.58 -3.36
CA LEU A 61 -35.11 -44.48 -2.67
C LEU A 61 -34.95 -44.52 -1.14
N THR A 62 -33.84 -44.01 -0.60
CA THR A 62 -33.57 -44.03 0.85
C THR A 62 -32.97 -42.70 1.30
N LYS A 63 -33.37 -42.23 2.48
CA LYS A 63 -32.79 -41.03 3.11
C LYS A 63 -31.26 -41.12 3.27
N LEU A 64 -30.75 -42.29 3.66
CA LEU A 64 -29.29 -42.51 3.76
C LEU A 64 -28.59 -42.37 2.40
N GLY A 65 -29.24 -42.82 1.32
CA GLY A 65 -28.78 -42.67 -0.05
C GLY A 65 -28.70 -41.21 -0.48
N ALA A 66 -29.77 -40.44 -0.21
CA ALA A 66 -29.83 -38.99 -0.47
C ALA A 66 -28.75 -38.22 0.29
N VAL A 67 -28.60 -38.45 1.61
CA VAL A 67 -27.54 -37.83 2.42
C VAL A 67 -26.15 -38.16 1.88
N SER A 68 -25.91 -39.42 1.52
CA SER A 68 -24.61 -39.84 0.98
C SER A 68 -24.32 -39.21 -0.38
N ALA A 69 -25.35 -38.92 -1.17
CA ALA A 69 -25.22 -38.25 -2.45
C ALA A 69 -24.97 -36.75 -2.30
N CYS A 70 -25.76 -36.07 -1.48
CA CYS A 70 -25.57 -34.66 -1.16
C CYS A 70 -24.14 -34.40 -0.65
N LYS A 71 -23.63 -35.21 0.30
CA LYS A 71 -22.22 -35.13 0.75
C LYS A 71 -21.19 -35.30 -0.37
N ARG A 72 -21.49 -36.05 -1.44
CA ARG A 72 -20.59 -36.18 -2.60
C ARG A 72 -20.66 -34.96 -3.50
N SER A 73 -21.86 -34.42 -3.73
CA SER A 73 -22.08 -33.20 -4.52
C SER A 73 -21.43 -32.00 -3.85
N LEU A 74 -21.63 -31.81 -2.54
CA LEU A 74 -20.94 -30.77 -1.76
C LEU A 74 -19.41 -30.88 -1.85
N LYS A 75 -18.85 -32.10 -1.79
CA LYS A 75 -17.39 -32.31 -1.98
C LYS A 75 -16.92 -31.96 -3.40
N LYS A 76 -17.78 -32.16 -4.42
CA LYS A 76 -17.48 -31.80 -5.80
C LYS A 76 -17.55 -30.28 -5.97
N MET A 77 -18.60 -29.65 -5.45
CA MET A 77 -18.81 -28.20 -5.41
C MET A 77 -17.63 -27.49 -4.75
N LEU A 78 -17.23 -27.89 -3.53
CA LEU A 78 -16.05 -27.35 -2.86
C LEU A 78 -14.75 -27.51 -3.68
N ARG A 79 -14.61 -28.59 -4.46
CA ARG A 79 -13.44 -28.75 -5.33
C ARG A 79 -13.47 -27.77 -6.50
N ILE A 80 -14.65 -27.53 -7.09
CA ILE A 80 -14.85 -26.58 -8.17
C ILE A 80 -14.61 -25.17 -7.65
N ALA A 81 -15.27 -24.78 -6.56
CA ALA A 81 -15.14 -23.48 -5.93
C ALA A 81 -13.67 -23.17 -5.54
N LYS A 82 -12.94 -24.13 -4.96
CA LYS A 82 -11.49 -23.99 -4.69
C LYS A 82 -10.66 -23.76 -5.95
N LYS A 83 -11.07 -24.32 -7.09
CA LYS A 83 -10.38 -24.12 -8.36
C LYS A 83 -10.72 -22.74 -8.95
N SER A 84 -12.00 -22.35 -8.90
CA SER A 84 -12.46 -21.03 -9.34
C SER A 84 -11.78 -19.93 -8.55
N PHE A 85 -11.77 -20.01 -7.21
CA PHE A 85 -11.04 -19.07 -6.34
C PHE A 85 -9.59 -18.86 -6.78
N LYS A 86 -8.84 -19.93 -7.07
CA LYS A 86 -7.44 -19.83 -7.49
C LYS A 86 -7.25 -19.16 -8.85
N ILE A 87 -8.25 -19.22 -9.72
CA ILE A 87 -8.24 -18.56 -11.02
C ILE A 87 -8.57 -17.09 -10.79
N THR A 88 -9.72 -16.80 -10.18
CA THR A 88 -10.20 -15.43 -9.95
C THR A 88 -9.21 -14.61 -9.14
N ILE A 89 -8.62 -15.14 -8.06
CA ILE A 89 -7.63 -14.39 -7.28
C ILE A 89 -6.36 -14.09 -8.07
N LYS A 90 -6.00 -14.95 -9.02
CA LYS A 90 -4.83 -14.72 -9.87
C LYS A 90 -5.13 -13.64 -10.91
N ASP A 91 -6.35 -13.61 -11.42
CA ASP A 91 -6.81 -12.59 -12.34
C ASP A 91 -6.90 -11.24 -11.61
N ALA A 92 -7.51 -11.19 -10.43
CA ALA A 92 -7.49 -10.03 -9.51
C ALA A 92 -6.07 -9.49 -9.24
N ILE A 93 -5.11 -10.34 -8.87
CA ILE A 93 -3.71 -9.94 -8.66
C ILE A 93 -3.10 -9.35 -9.94
N SER A 94 -3.46 -9.89 -11.11
CA SER A 94 -2.96 -9.40 -12.39
C SER A 94 -3.55 -8.03 -12.72
N GLU A 95 -4.82 -7.80 -12.41
CA GLU A 95 -5.51 -6.52 -12.57
C GLU A 95 -4.95 -5.45 -11.63
N ILE A 96 -4.74 -5.78 -10.35
CA ILE A 96 -4.06 -4.89 -9.39
C ILE A 96 -2.68 -4.50 -9.92
N LYS A 97 -1.93 -5.47 -10.48
CA LYS A 97 -0.62 -5.20 -11.08
C LYS A 97 -0.71 -4.25 -12.27
N GLU A 98 -1.69 -4.43 -13.14
CA GLU A 98 -1.90 -3.58 -14.32
C GLU A 98 -2.27 -2.16 -13.88
N TYR A 99 -3.21 -2.03 -12.95
CA TYR A 99 -3.63 -0.76 -12.35
C TYR A 99 -2.43 0.03 -11.80
N PHE A 100 -1.66 -0.55 -10.88
CA PHE A 100 -0.49 0.13 -10.32
C PHE A 100 0.60 0.41 -11.35
N CYS A 101 0.71 -0.38 -12.43
CA CYS A 101 1.66 -0.11 -13.50
C CYS A 101 1.23 1.07 -14.38
N GLU A 102 -0.08 1.29 -14.55
CA GLU A 102 -0.63 2.44 -15.27
C GLU A 102 -0.50 3.71 -14.43
N GLU A 103 -0.88 3.67 -13.15
CA GLU A 103 -0.79 4.80 -12.21
C GLU A 103 0.65 5.18 -11.83
N LEU A 104 1.61 4.28 -12.05
CA LEU A 104 3.03 4.51 -11.71
C LEU A 104 3.59 5.78 -12.36
N ASP A 105 3.19 6.05 -13.60
CA ASP A 105 3.68 7.22 -14.34
C ASP A 105 3.12 8.51 -13.76
N ASP A 106 1.83 8.55 -13.43
CA ASP A 106 1.17 9.70 -12.83
C ASP A 106 1.72 9.98 -11.42
N TYR A 107 1.94 8.93 -10.61
CA TYR A 107 2.55 9.05 -9.28
C TYR A 107 4.01 9.54 -9.35
N VAL A 108 4.79 9.08 -10.33
CA VAL A 108 6.17 9.55 -10.53
C VAL A 108 6.20 10.98 -11.06
N GLU A 109 5.26 11.37 -11.93
CA GLU A 109 5.09 12.74 -12.41
C GLU A 109 4.78 13.67 -11.23
N TYR A 110 3.85 13.27 -10.36
CA TYR A 110 3.50 14.01 -9.15
C TYR A 110 4.71 14.31 -8.25
N ILE A 111 5.52 13.28 -7.94
CA ILE A 111 6.74 13.48 -7.14
C ILE A 111 7.76 14.35 -7.89
N SER A 112 7.84 14.23 -9.21
CA SER A 112 8.77 15.03 -10.02
C SER A 112 8.40 16.51 -10.03
N ASP A 113 7.11 16.81 -10.20
CA ASP A 113 6.55 18.18 -10.12
C ASP A 113 6.84 18.80 -8.75
N PHE A 114 6.70 18.03 -7.68
CA PHE A 114 7.08 18.50 -6.35
C PHE A 114 8.57 18.85 -6.24
N ILE A 115 9.47 17.98 -6.72
CA ILE A 115 10.91 18.28 -6.64
C ILE A 115 11.24 19.53 -7.48
N GLU A 116 10.50 19.77 -8.56
CA GLU A 116 10.59 21.00 -9.36
C GLU A 116 10.14 22.22 -8.54
N ASP A 117 8.97 22.17 -7.89
CA ASP A 117 8.46 23.23 -7.01
C ASP A 117 9.39 23.50 -5.81
N PHE A 118 9.96 22.45 -5.22
CA PHE A 118 10.97 22.55 -4.17
C PHE A 118 12.25 23.25 -4.68
N SER A 119 12.69 22.90 -5.89
CA SER A 119 13.85 23.54 -6.53
C SER A 119 13.58 25.00 -6.86
N ASP A 120 12.38 25.32 -7.34
CA ASP A 120 11.96 26.70 -7.64
C ASP A 120 11.88 27.55 -6.36
N SER A 121 11.37 26.97 -5.28
CA SER A 121 11.35 27.61 -3.94
C SER A 121 12.77 27.91 -3.46
N PHE A 122 13.71 26.99 -3.67
CA PHE A 122 15.13 27.20 -3.37
C PHE A 122 15.73 28.36 -4.17
N ASP A 123 15.44 28.44 -5.48
CA ASP A 123 16.02 29.43 -6.39
C ASP A 123 15.46 30.84 -6.24
N THR A 124 14.20 30.95 -5.82
CA THR A 124 13.47 32.21 -5.75
C THR A 124 13.49 32.86 -4.37
N TYR A 125 14.05 32.17 -3.36
CA TYR A 125 14.14 32.71 -2.01
C TYR A 125 14.99 33.99 -1.94
N GLU A 126 14.38 35.09 -1.48
CA GLU A 126 15.03 36.38 -1.33
C GLU A 126 15.47 36.61 0.11
N PHE A 127 16.76 36.44 0.38
CA PHE A 127 17.37 36.88 1.63
C PHE A 127 17.37 38.42 1.71
N GLU A 128 16.97 38.98 2.85
CA GLU A 128 17.19 40.37 3.27
C GLU A 128 18.67 40.75 3.13
N ASP A 129 19.59 39.85 3.52
CA ASP A 129 21.03 40.02 3.26
C ASP A 129 21.43 39.38 1.92
N THR A 130 21.53 40.19 0.87
CA THR A 130 21.96 39.78 -0.48
C THR A 130 23.28 38.98 -0.52
N SER A 131 24.15 39.09 0.49
CA SER A 131 25.38 38.29 0.56
C SER A 131 25.11 36.81 0.90
N LEU A 132 23.97 36.49 1.49
CA LEU A 132 23.46 35.13 1.66
C LEU A 132 23.02 34.55 0.33
N THR A 133 22.27 35.31 -0.48
CA THR A 133 21.86 34.90 -1.83
C THR A 133 23.09 34.51 -2.66
N ASP A 134 24.11 35.38 -2.69
CA ASP A 134 25.37 35.12 -3.41
C ASP A 134 26.15 33.90 -2.88
N LYS A 135 25.88 33.45 -1.65
CA LYS A 135 26.57 32.33 -1.00
C LYS A 135 25.79 31.02 -1.10
N ILE A 136 24.48 31.03 -0.86
CA ILE A 136 23.63 29.86 -0.69
C ILE A 136 23.09 29.37 -2.03
N ILE A 137 22.50 30.25 -2.84
CA ILE A 137 21.88 29.87 -4.12
C ILE A 137 22.87 29.14 -5.05
N PRO A 138 24.14 29.57 -5.21
CA PRO A 138 25.10 28.83 -6.04
C PRO A 138 25.42 27.41 -5.55
N GLN A 139 25.10 27.06 -4.31
CA GLN A 139 25.30 25.73 -3.76
C GLN A 139 24.17 24.76 -4.12
N ARG A 140 23.06 25.22 -4.72
CA ARG A 140 21.96 24.36 -5.20
C ARG A 140 22.48 23.17 -5.97
N LYS A 141 23.42 23.41 -6.90
CA LYS A 141 24.02 22.36 -7.70
C LYS A 141 24.74 21.27 -6.92
N LYS A 142 25.36 21.66 -5.80
CA LYS A 142 26.09 20.72 -4.96
C LYS A 142 25.14 19.80 -4.20
N TYR A 143 23.98 20.31 -3.78
CA TYR A 143 23.08 19.63 -2.86
C TYR A 143 21.79 19.12 -3.48
N PHE A 144 21.36 19.63 -4.63
CA PHE A 144 20.01 19.38 -5.14
C PHE A 144 19.91 19.13 -6.66
N ASP A 145 20.86 19.60 -7.50
CA ASP A 145 20.76 19.40 -8.97
C ASP A 145 20.70 17.92 -9.41
N ASP A 146 21.16 16.98 -8.57
CA ASP A 146 21.08 15.55 -8.86
C ASP A 146 19.69 14.94 -8.60
N LEU A 147 18.85 15.59 -7.78
CA LEU A 147 17.51 15.15 -7.39
C LEU A 147 16.52 15.14 -8.56
N LEU A 148 16.62 16.11 -9.46
CA LEU A 148 15.84 16.20 -10.69
C LEU A 148 16.50 15.48 -11.88
N SER A 149 17.55 14.69 -11.64
CA SER A 149 18.17 13.95 -12.73
C SER A 149 17.26 12.82 -13.19
N ASP A 150 17.21 12.58 -14.51
CA ASP A 150 16.56 11.40 -15.09
C ASP A 150 16.99 10.11 -14.38
N SER A 151 18.21 10.05 -13.85
CA SER A 151 18.71 8.89 -13.13
C SER A 151 17.98 8.63 -11.82
N ILE A 152 17.58 9.66 -11.07
CA ILE A 152 16.87 9.51 -9.80
C ILE A 152 15.41 9.18 -10.05
N ILE A 153 14.76 9.88 -10.98
CA ILE A 153 13.38 9.58 -11.40
C ILE A 153 13.26 8.14 -11.90
N ASN A 154 14.18 7.68 -12.77
CA ASN A 154 14.19 6.29 -13.23
C ASN A 154 14.48 5.28 -12.13
N LYS A 155 15.27 5.66 -11.11
CA LYS A 155 15.56 4.80 -9.96
C LYS A 155 14.32 4.63 -9.08
N MET A 156 13.63 5.74 -8.78
CA MET A 156 12.38 5.75 -8.03
C MET A 156 11.30 4.92 -8.74
N LYS A 157 11.12 5.13 -10.05
CA LYS A 157 10.21 4.33 -10.88
C LYS A 157 10.54 2.83 -10.81
N ALA A 158 11.83 2.48 -10.85
CA ALA A 158 12.27 1.09 -10.74
C ALA A 158 12.04 0.50 -9.33
N GLU A 159 12.23 1.30 -8.27
CA GLU A 159 11.97 0.89 -6.88
C GLU A 159 10.48 0.68 -6.61
N LEU A 160 9.62 1.60 -7.06
CA LEU A 160 8.16 1.47 -6.98
C LEU A 160 7.66 0.25 -7.77
N SER A 161 8.11 0.09 -9.02
CA SER A 161 7.77 -1.09 -9.83
C SER A 161 8.25 -2.40 -9.21
N HIS A 162 9.44 -2.39 -8.59
CA HIS A 162 9.96 -3.55 -7.87
C HIS A 162 9.11 -3.88 -6.65
N CYS A 163 8.71 -2.87 -5.87
CA CYS A 163 7.84 -3.01 -4.72
C CYS A 163 6.51 -3.68 -5.07
N ILE A 164 5.79 -3.14 -6.08
CA ILE A 164 4.53 -3.71 -6.58
C ILE A 164 4.74 -5.19 -6.95
N SER A 165 5.81 -5.48 -7.70
CA SER A 165 6.11 -6.85 -8.12
C SER A 165 6.47 -7.74 -6.94
N GLU A 166 7.19 -7.25 -5.93
CA GLU A 166 7.56 -8.04 -4.76
C GLU A 166 6.32 -8.44 -3.93
N VAL A 167 5.41 -7.51 -3.68
CA VAL A 167 4.17 -7.78 -2.94
C VAL A 167 3.31 -8.80 -3.70
N LEU A 168 3.05 -8.54 -4.99
CA LEU A 168 2.14 -9.37 -5.79
C LEU A 168 2.75 -10.72 -6.19
N ASP A 169 4.02 -10.77 -6.61
CA ASP A 169 4.65 -12.02 -7.07
C ASP A 169 4.99 -12.97 -5.89
N SER A 170 5.11 -12.44 -4.67
CA SER A 170 5.30 -13.26 -3.46
C SER A 170 3.99 -13.80 -2.88
N TYR A 171 2.86 -13.23 -3.28
CA TYR A 171 1.56 -13.65 -2.78
C TYR A 171 1.14 -15.02 -3.33
N ASN A 172 0.88 -15.96 -2.44
CA ASN A 172 0.39 -17.29 -2.78
C ASN A 172 -0.98 -17.52 -2.12
N PRO A 173 -2.09 -17.34 -2.87
CA PRO A 173 -3.42 -17.45 -2.31
C PRO A 173 -3.74 -18.90 -1.90
N GLU A 174 -4.04 -19.08 -0.62
CA GLU A 174 -4.55 -20.33 -0.08
C GLU A 174 -5.88 -20.10 0.64
N LEU A 175 -6.86 -20.96 0.34
CA LEU A 175 -8.11 -20.97 1.11
C LEU A 175 -7.88 -21.67 2.44
N PRO A 176 -8.36 -21.10 3.57
CA PRO A 176 -8.33 -21.78 4.86
C PRO A 176 -8.97 -23.16 4.76
N GLU A 177 -8.33 -24.18 5.36
CA GLU A 177 -8.83 -25.56 5.28
C GLU A 177 -10.21 -25.74 5.94
N ASP A 178 -10.54 -24.84 6.87
CA ASP A 178 -11.73 -24.84 7.72
C ASP A 178 -12.83 -23.88 7.25
N LEU A 179 -12.60 -23.09 6.18
CA LEU A 179 -13.58 -22.12 5.69
C LEU A 179 -14.93 -22.80 5.38
N PHE A 180 -14.89 -24.02 4.86
CA PHE A 180 -16.08 -24.83 4.61
C PHE A 180 -15.93 -26.26 5.10
N SER A 181 -16.86 -26.72 5.92
CA SER A 181 -17.00 -28.13 6.25
C SER A 181 -18.18 -28.73 5.48
N VAL A 182 -18.02 -29.95 4.97
CA VAL A 182 -19.13 -30.65 4.30
C VAL A 182 -20.32 -30.83 5.25
N ASP A 183 -20.06 -31.01 6.55
CA ASP A 183 -21.13 -31.19 7.53
C ASP A 183 -21.85 -29.89 7.87
N SER A 184 -21.20 -28.71 7.76
CA SER A 184 -21.87 -27.41 7.89
C SER A 184 -22.72 -27.12 6.65
N LEU A 185 -22.16 -27.29 5.46
CA LEU A 185 -22.88 -27.07 4.20
C LEU A 185 -24.08 -28.02 3.99
N MET A 186 -24.02 -29.23 4.56
CA MET A 186 -25.17 -30.13 4.59
C MET A 186 -26.39 -29.55 5.31
N ASN A 187 -26.21 -28.60 6.25
CA ASN A 187 -27.32 -27.95 6.93
C ASN A 187 -27.93 -26.81 6.10
N GLU A 188 -27.16 -26.28 5.15
CA GLU A 188 -27.63 -25.28 4.18
C GLU A 188 -28.38 -25.94 3.01
N CYS A 189 -28.26 -27.26 2.82
CA CYS A 189 -29.03 -27.96 1.78
C CYS A 189 -30.47 -28.19 2.23
N GLU A 190 -31.45 -27.78 1.42
CA GLU A 190 -32.86 -28.06 1.69
C GLU A 190 -33.16 -29.55 1.44
N PHE A 191 -33.82 -30.21 2.38
CA PHE A 191 -34.20 -31.63 2.27
C PHE A 191 -35.66 -31.75 1.87
N ASP A 192 -35.94 -32.50 0.80
CA ASP A 192 -37.31 -32.80 0.37
C ASP A 192 -37.60 -34.32 0.31
N PHE A 193 -38.89 -34.64 0.44
CA PHE A 193 -39.44 -35.98 0.24
C PHE A 193 -40.69 -35.90 -0.64
N ASP A 194 -40.53 -36.38 -1.87
CA ASP A 194 -41.63 -36.52 -2.81
C ASP A 194 -42.55 -37.69 -2.40
N GLU A 195 -43.75 -37.35 -1.93
CA GLU A 195 -44.79 -38.30 -1.51
C GLU A 195 -45.37 -39.13 -2.68
N ASP A 196 -45.37 -38.59 -3.90
CA ASP A 196 -45.91 -39.24 -5.10
C ASP A 196 -44.91 -40.28 -5.66
N ASP A 197 -43.63 -39.92 -5.74
CA ASP A 197 -42.55 -40.80 -6.21
C ASP A 197 -41.96 -41.68 -5.10
N LYS A 198 -42.23 -41.36 -3.82
CA LYS A 198 -41.64 -41.97 -2.62
C LYS A 198 -40.12 -41.92 -2.61
N ARG A 199 -39.56 -40.75 -2.87
CA ARG A 199 -38.11 -40.55 -2.99
C ARG A 199 -37.64 -39.31 -2.22
N TYR A 200 -36.36 -39.31 -1.89
CA TYR A 200 -35.66 -38.32 -1.11
C TYR A 200 -34.63 -37.58 -1.96
N ASP A 201 -34.46 -36.29 -1.77
CA ASP A 201 -33.48 -35.44 -2.43
C ASP A 201 -33.02 -34.29 -1.51
N PHE A 202 -32.07 -33.53 -2.02
CA PHE A 202 -31.55 -32.31 -1.41
C PHE A 202 -31.35 -31.27 -2.50
N GLU A 203 -31.77 -30.03 -2.23
CA GLU A 203 -31.42 -28.87 -3.05
C GLU A 203 -30.11 -28.25 -2.50
N LEU A 204 -29.20 -27.87 -3.39
CA LEU A 204 -27.86 -27.36 -3.06
C LEU A 204 -27.74 -25.85 -3.29
N SER A 205 -28.76 -25.18 -3.84
CA SER A 205 -28.73 -23.74 -4.19
C SER A 205 -28.17 -22.88 -3.05
N ASP A 206 -28.80 -22.91 -1.88
CA ASP A 206 -28.37 -22.12 -0.70
C ASP A 206 -26.92 -22.46 -0.26
N ALA A 207 -26.50 -23.72 -0.43
CA ALA A 207 -25.13 -24.13 -0.13
C ALA A 207 -24.13 -23.65 -1.19
N CYS A 208 -24.56 -23.47 -2.44
CA CYS A 208 -23.75 -22.88 -3.51
C CYS A 208 -23.63 -21.37 -3.30
N ASP A 209 -24.72 -20.67 -2.99
CA ASP A 209 -24.73 -19.24 -2.64
C ASP A 209 -23.78 -18.96 -1.46
N THR A 210 -23.93 -19.71 -0.37
CA THR A 210 -23.08 -19.55 0.82
C THR A 210 -21.59 -19.70 0.51
N VAL A 211 -21.23 -20.64 -0.37
CA VAL A 211 -19.83 -20.84 -0.75
C VAL A 211 -19.35 -19.73 -1.68
N THR A 212 -20.17 -19.30 -2.63
CA THR A 212 -19.82 -18.25 -3.59
C THR A 212 -19.64 -16.91 -2.87
N ASP A 213 -20.60 -16.49 -2.04
CA ASP A 213 -20.53 -15.25 -1.26
C ASP A 213 -19.30 -15.21 -0.35
N ALA A 214 -19.02 -16.30 0.37
CA ALA A 214 -17.87 -16.36 1.26
C ALA A 214 -16.53 -16.32 0.50
N LEU A 215 -16.49 -16.84 -0.73
CA LEU A 215 -15.29 -16.75 -1.56
C LEU A 215 -15.13 -15.36 -2.20
N ASN A 216 -16.21 -14.73 -2.66
CA ASN A 216 -16.19 -13.37 -3.20
C ASN A 216 -15.72 -12.38 -2.13
N ASN A 217 -16.33 -12.40 -0.95
CA ASN A 217 -15.90 -11.56 0.18
C ASN A 217 -14.42 -11.79 0.52
N ARG A 218 -13.92 -13.04 0.41
CA ARG A 218 -12.51 -13.32 0.68
C ARG A 218 -11.58 -12.78 -0.40
N ILE A 219 -11.99 -12.83 -1.66
CA ILE A 219 -11.22 -12.24 -2.77
C ILE A 219 -11.14 -10.73 -2.59
N GLU A 220 -12.27 -10.08 -2.30
CA GLU A 220 -12.35 -8.64 -2.02
C GLU A 220 -11.41 -8.25 -0.88
N THR A 221 -11.51 -8.91 0.29
CA THR A 221 -10.61 -8.64 1.42
C THR A 221 -9.13 -8.83 1.05
N ILE A 222 -8.79 -9.86 0.27
CA ILE A 222 -7.39 -10.07 -0.14
C ILE A 222 -6.93 -8.96 -1.09
N ALA A 223 -7.79 -8.55 -2.03
CA ALA A 223 -7.47 -7.49 -2.97
C ALA A 223 -7.21 -6.18 -2.21
N GLU A 224 -8.08 -5.82 -1.27
CA GLU A 224 -7.91 -4.68 -0.36
C GLU A 224 -6.60 -4.78 0.44
N GLU A 225 -6.35 -5.91 1.11
CA GLU A 225 -5.11 -6.13 1.88
C GLU A 225 -3.84 -5.96 1.02
N LEU A 226 -3.85 -6.42 -0.23
CA LEU A 226 -2.74 -6.27 -1.17
C LEU A 226 -2.57 -4.83 -1.63
N PHE A 227 -3.69 -4.14 -1.85
CA PHE A 227 -3.72 -2.73 -2.25
C PHE A 227 -3.10 -1.85 -1.17
N ASP A 228 -3.53 -2.02 0.08
CA ASP A 228 -3.05 -1.31 1.26
C ASP A 228 -1.53 -1.52 1.46
N GLU A 229 -1.06 -2.76 1.32
CA GLU A 229 0.36 -3.10 1.47
C GLU A 229 1.22 -2.44 0.37
N ILE A 230 0.74 -2.40 -0.88
CA ILE A 230 1.44 -1.71 -1.98
C ILE A 230 1.50 -0.21 -1.73
N ASN A 231 0.38 0.41 -1.32
CA ASN A 231 0.32 1.83 -1.00
C ASN A 231 1.28 2.18 0.12
N LYS A 232 1.23 1.42 1.22
CA LYS A 232 2.12 1.60 2.37
C LYS A 232 3.59 1.57 1.95
N ARG A 233 4.01 0.56 1.19
CA ARG A 233 5.42 0.47 0.76
C ARG A 233 5.81 1.52 -0.28
N SER A 234 4.88 1.93 -1.13
CA SER A 234 5.11 3.01 -2.10
C SER A 234 5.33 4.34 -1.38
N PHE A 235 4.57 4.57 -0.29
CA PHE A 235 4.78 5.69 0.61
C PHE A 235 6.12 5.62 1.34
N GLU A 236 6.54 4.45 1.83
CA GLU A 236 7.87 4.26 2.45
C GLU A 236 9.01 4.68 1.51
N ILE A 237 8.91 4.34 0.21
CA ILE A 237 9.89 4.75 -0.80
C ILE A 237 9.94 6.27 -0.92
N VAL A 238 8.79 6.95 -1.01
CA VAL A 238 8.75 8.42 -1.10
C VAL A 238 9.30 9.06 0.17
N SER A 239 8.92 8.54 1.33
CA SER A 239 9.45 8.98 2.63
C SER A 239 10.99 8.90 2.66
N ASP A 240 11.58 7.81 2.18
CA ASP A 240 13.04 7.67 2.05
C ASP A 240 13.65 8.77 1.15
N TYR A 241 12.98 9.16 0.06
CA TYR A 241 13.43 10.29 -0.78
C TYR A 241 13.36 11.61 -0.02
N THR A 242 12.28 11.86 0.73
CA THR A 242 12.14 13.09 1.54
C THR A 242 13.17 13.17 2.66
N ASP A 243 13.51 12.06 3.30
CA ASP A 243 14.57 11.97 4.30
C ASP A 243 15.93 12.36 3.72
N ASN A 244 16.22 11.91 2.49
CA ASN A 244 17.43 12.31 1.78
C ASN A 244 17.46 13.83 1.50
N LEU A 245 16.30 14.46 1.21
CA LEU A 245 16.21 15.91 1.05
C LEU A 245 16.51 16.65 2.36
N LYS A 246 15.92 16.18 3.47
CA LYS A 246 16.16 16.73 4.81
C LYS A 246 17.61 16.59 5.24
N GLU A 247 18.28 15.48 4.92
CA GLU A 247 19.73 15.32 5.16
C GLU A 247 20.56 16.34 4.35
N ARG A 248 20.18 16.60 3.10
CA ARG A 248 20.84 17.61 2.24
C ARG A 248 20.66 19.03 2.78
N LEU A 249 19.48 19.39 3.27
CA LEU A 249 19.23 20.66 3.97
C LEU A 249 20.10 20.80 5.23
N CYS A 250 20.18 19.73 6.03
CA CYS A 250 21.01 19.68 7.22
C CYS A 250 22.51 19.92 6.91
N ASN A 251 23.03 19.25 5.87
CA ASN A 251 24.40 19.44 5.40
C ASN A 251 24.66 20.84 4.83
N LEU A 252 23.69 21.40 4.10
CA LEU A 252 23.77 22.78 3.62
C LEU A 252 23.86 23.77 4.79
N TYR A 253 23.06 23.57 5.84
CA TYR A 253 23.09 24.42 7.03
C TYR A 253 24.46 24.38 7.73
N PHE A 254 24.94 23.19 8.08
CA PHE A 254 26.17 23.05 8.89
C PHE A 254 27.43 23.53 8.16
N GLU A 255 27.56 23.25 6.87
CA GLU A 255 28.72 23.75 6.10
C GLU A 255 28.77 25.27 5.97
N ASN A 256 27.63 25.95 6.19
CA ASN A 256 27.52 27.40 6.02
C ASN A 256 27.49 28.17 7.34
N CYS A 257 27.02 27.53 8.42
CA CYS A 257 26.85 28.13 9.74
C CYS A 257 27.98 27.81 10.73
N ASP A 258 28.59 26.62 10.69
CA ASP A 258 29.57 26.19 11.70
C ASP A 258 30.90 25.74 11.09
N ASP A 259 32.00 26.29 11.64
CA ASP A 259 33.38 25.96 11.26
C ASP A 259 33.94 24.78 12.10
N GLU A 260 33.19 24.30 13.09
CA GLU A 260 33.55 23.19 13.97
C GLU A 260 32.67 21.96 13.68
N ARG A 261 33.25 20.77 13.82
CA ARG A 261 32.49 19.52 13.70
C ARG A 261 31.55 19.42 14.89
N LEU A 262 30.26 19.65 14.66
CA LEU A 262 29.20 19.49 15.66
C LEU A 262 29.18 18.07 16.21
N SER A 263 28.80 17.95 17.47
CA SER A 263 28.52 16.67 18.10
C SER A 263 27.23 16.05 17.56
N GLU A 264 27.11 14.72 17.65
CA GLU A 264 25.88 14.01 17.27
C GLU A 264 24.64 14.57 18.00
N VAL A 265 24.80 14.98 19.26
CA VAL A 265 23.70 15.57 20.05
C VAL A 265 23.25 16.93 19.49
N GLU A 266 24.17 17.75 19.00
CA GLU A 266 23.83 19.06 18.40
C GLU A 266 23.14 18.88 17.04
N ILE A 267 23.53 17.85 16.28
CA ILE A 267 22.87 17.49 15.01
C ILE A 267 21.44 17.00 15.26
N GLU A 268 21.25 16.08 16.21
CA GLU A 268 19.93 15.57 16.55
C GLU A 268 19.01 16.66 17.11
N HIS A 269 19.56 17.61 17.88
CA HIS A 269 18.80 18.76 18.36
C HIS A 269 18.34 19.67 17.20
N PHE A 270 19.21 19.95 16.24
CA PHE A 270 18.86 20.73 15.05
C PHE A 270 17.76 20.04 14.24
N LYS A 271 17.89 18.73 13.98
CA LYS A 271 16.85 17.96 13.27
C LYS A 271 15.49 18.07 13.97
N ALA A 272 15.47 17.89 15.29
CA ALA A 272 14.23 17.96 16.07
C ALA A 272 13.56 19.34 16.06
N GLU A 273 14.33 20.43 15.90
CA GLU A 273 13.80 21.79 15.91
C GLU A 273 13.47 22.35 14.52
N CYS A 274 14.18 21.89 13.48
CA CYS A 274 14.15 22.51 12.15
C CYS A 274 13.66 21.59 11.05
N LEU A 275 13.78 20.28 11.24
CA LEU A 275 13.39 19.26 10.29
C LEU A 275 12.26 18.41 10.88
N ILE A 276 11.22 19.11 11.35
CA ILE A 276 10.07 18.51 12.04
C ILE A 276 9.38 17.54 11.07
N PRO A 277 8.90 16.37 11.54
CA PRO A 277 8.09 15.46 10.71
C PRO A 277 6.80 16.12 10.20
N PRO A 278 6.19 15.58 9.14
CA PRO A 278 4.85 15.99 8.73
C PRO A 278 3.84 15.74 9.87
N GLU A 279 2.93 16.69 10.08
CA GLU A 279 1.79 16.55 10.98
C GLU A 279 0.55 16.22 10.13
N TYR A 280 -0.03 15.03 10.32
CA TYR A 280 -1.25 14.61 9.63
C TYR A 280 -2.47 14.99 10.48
N ASP A 281 -3.48 15.62 9.86
CA ASP A 281 -4.61 16.25 10.56
C ASP A 281 -5.68 15.24 11.07
N ASP A 282 -5.59 13.96 10.68
CA ASP A 282 -6.62 12.95 10.98
C ASP A 282 -6.39 12.12 12.26
N ASP A 283 -7.49 11.87 12.97
CA ASP A 283 -7.61 11.22 14.28
C ASP A 283 -6.81 9.89 14.40
N THR A 284 -5.60 10.03 14.93
CA THR A 284 -4.56 9.02 15.19
C THR A 284 -4.92 7.82 16.09
N ASP A 285 -6.18 7.58 16.44
CA ASP A 285 -6.55 6.47 17.35
C ASP A 285 -6.57 5.08 16.66
N ASN A 286 -6.67 4.99 15.32
CA ASN A 286 -6.59 3.71 14.59
C ASN A 286 -5.21 3.43 13.94
N PHE A 287 -4.39 4.47 13.74
CA PHE A 287 -3.12 4.34 12.99
C PHE A 287 -1.88 4.17 13.87
N ILE A 288 -1.91 4.62 15.13
CA ILE A 288 -0.84 4.30 16.08
C ILE A 288 -0.66 2.78 16.18
N ASP A 289 -1.71 1.96 16.05
CA ASP A 289 -1.58 0.50 16.15
C ASP A 289 -1.07 -0.19 14.86
N ILE A 290 -1.17 0.42 13.67
CA ILE A 290 -0.67 -0.17 12.40
C ILE A 290 0.82 0.16 12.17
N PHE A 291 1.31 1.27 12.73
CA PHE A 291 2.70 1.74 12.56
C PHE A 291 3.51 1.82 13.86
N SER A 292 2.95 1.46 15.02
CA SER A 292 3.65 1.53 16.33
C SER A 292 4.93 0.69 16.43
N ASP A 293 5.06 -0.35 15.60
CA ASP A 293 6.22 -1.26 15.62
C ASP A 293 7.29 -0.94 14.57
N GLN A 294 7.04 0.03 13.68
CA GLN A 294 8.05 0.51 12.73
C GLN A 294 8.63 1.85 13.21
N PRO A 295 9.94 2.10 13.00
CA PRO A 295 10.48 3.41 13.25
C PRO A 295 9.71 4.38 12.36
N THR A 296 8.93 5.28 12.98
CA THR A 296 8.61 6.57 12.37
C THR A 296 9.93 7.08 11.78
N SER A 297 9.96 7.40 10.49
CA SER A 297 11.21 7.68 9.80
C SER A 297 11.98 8.81 10.50
N TRP A 298 13.07 8.45 11.18
CA TRP A 298 13.99 9.35 11.88
C TRP A 298 15.45 9.07 11.49
N ILE A 299 15.67 8.40 10.35
CA ILE A 299 16.93 7.79 9.88
C ILE A 299 17.26 6.47 10.60
N VAL A 300 17.18 5.35 9.87
CA VAL A 300 17.85 4.08 10.24
C VAL A 300 19.24 4.09 9.61
N TYR A 301 20.29 4.03 10.43
CA TYR A 301 21.66 4.03 9.90
C TYR A 301 22.14 2.61 9.52
N PRO A 302 22.94 2.43 8.45
CA PRO A 302 23.48 1.12 8.04
C PRO A 302 24.33 0.38 9.09
N TRP A 303 24.73 1.03 10.19
CA TRP A 303 25.46 0.38 11.30
C TRP A 303 24.54 -0.14 12.42
N GLU A 304 23.24 0.16 12.38
CA GLU A 304 22.25 -0.35 13.35
C GLU A 304 21.74 -1.76 12.99
N LEU A 305 22.10 -2.29 11.82
CA LEU A 305 21.86 -3.69 11.39
C LEU A 305 22.99 -4.67 11.78
N LYS A 306 23.87 -4.30 12.73
CA LYS A 306 24.86 -5.22 13.28
C LYS A 306 24.70 -5.39 14.78
N ASN A 307 23.68 -6.19 15.15
CA ASN A 307 23.77 -7.17 16.22
C ASN A 307 23.12 -8.47 15.77
#